data_AF-A0A9J6GSA8-F1
#
_entry.id   AF-A0A9J6GSA8-F1
#
_cell.length_a   1.000
_cell.length_b   1.000
_cell.length_c   1.000
_cell.angle_alpha   90.00
_cell.angle_beta   90.00
_cell.angle_gamma   90.00
#
_symmetry.space_group_name_H-M   'P 1'
#
loop_
_entity.id
_entity.type
_entity.pdbx_description
1 polymer ?
#
loop_
_entity_poly.entity_id
_entity_poly.type
_entity_poly.pdbx_seq_one_letter_code
_entity_poly.pdbx_strand_id
1 'polypeptide(L)'
;MEACEQHFKDEATPREEPPFPCVRDPNTIEFLRRHGRVFFITRGPHWCGKSDLVSKLHDLYPDSVSYWADKIFSAPVAPVRTASTVAKSHDLCKENVSRAESVHHSVRSLRTLRLR
;
A
#
# COMPACT_ATOMS: atom_id res chain seq x y z
N MET A 1 -6.29 25.62 -0.25
CA MET A 1 -6.71 24.19 -0.21
C MET A 1 -7.42 23.93 -1.52
N GLU A 2 -6.68 23.59 -2.58
CA GLU A 2 -7.28 23.32 -3.88
C GLU A 2 -7.83 21.91 -3.92
N ALA A 3 -9.14 21.83 -4.13
CA ALA A 3 -9.93 20.63 -4.15
C ALA A 3 -9.67 19.84 -5.43
N CYS A 4 -9.55 18.52 -5.28
CA CYS A 4 -9.57 17.56 -6.39
C CYS A 4 -11.04 17.44 -6.88
N GLU A 5 -11.54 18.48 -7.53
CA GLU A 5 -12.79 18.47 -8.27
C GLU A 5 -12.47 18.60 -9.76
N GLN A 6 -12.21 17.47 -10.42
CA GLN A 6 -12.26 17.41 -11.88
C GLN A 6 -13.00 16.16 -12.33
N HIS A 7 -14.29 16.39 -12.60
CA HIS A 7 -15.09 15.92 -13.72
C HIS A 7 -14.80 14.52 -14.29
N PHE A 8 -15.79 13.63 -14.08
CA PHE A 8 -16.11 12.52 -14.97
C PHE A 8 -16.23 13.01 -16.43
N LYS A 9 -15.23 12.72 -17.27
CA LYS A 9 -15.39 12.56 -18.72
C LYS A 9 -14.41 11.49 -19.22
N ASP A 10 -14.95 10.52 -19.95
CA ASP A 10 -14.23 9.49 -20.70
C ASP A 10 -13.32 10.12 -21.75
N GLU A 11 -12.07 10.41 -21.41
CA GLU A 11 -10.93 10.43 -22.35
C GLU A 11 -9.68 10.02 -21.57
N ALA A 12 -8.99 8.99 -22.05
CA ALA A 12 -7.75 8.48 -21.45
C ALA A 12 -6.61 9.49 -21.61
N THR A 13 -6.59 10.51 -20.76
CA THR A 13 -5.40 11.33 -20.54
C THR A 13 -4.32 10.45 -19.90
N PRO A 14 -3.04 10.54 -20.32
CA PRO A 14 -1.95 9.86 -19.63
C PRO A 14 -1.95 10.35 -18.19
N ARG A 15 -2.33 9.47 -17.28
CA ARG A 15 -2.44 9.80 -15.87
C ARG A 15 -1.08 10.29 -15.39
N GLU A 16 -0.97 11.58 -15.06
CA GLU A 16 0.29 12.16 -14.59
C GLU A 16 0.84 11.30 -13.45
N GLU A 17 2.12 10.96 -13.55
CA GLU A 17 2.75 10.09 -12.57
C GLU A 17 2.62 10.70 -11.17
N PRO A 18 2.30 9.88 -10.16
CA PRO A 18 2.00 10.40 -8.83
C PRO A 18 3.21 11.19 -8.28
N PRO A 19 3.02 12.46 -7.83
CA PRO A 19 4.10 13.41 -7.58
C PRO A 19 4.83 13.17 -6.24
N PHE A 20 4.90 11.93 -5.77
CA PHE A 20 5.47 11.62 -4.46
C PHE A 20 6.99 11.38 -4.55
N PRO A 21 7.82 12.07 -3.74
CA PRO A 21 9.28 11.88 -3.75
C PRO A 21 9.72 10.44 -3.51
N CYS A 22 8.96 9.67 -2.72
CA CYS A 22 9.24 8.25 -2.44
C CYS A 22 9.11 7.33 -3.66
N VAL A 23 8.60 7.84 -4.78
CA VAL A 23 8.45 7.13 -6.06
C VAL A 23 9.22 7.79 -7.19
N ARG A 24 9.51 9.10 -7.09
CA ARG A 24 10.11 9.90 -8.18
C ARG A 24 11.55 10.34 -7.93
N ASP A 25 11.91 10.70 -6.70
CA ASP A 25 13.22 11.27 -6.41
C ASP A 25 14.25 10.15 -6.12
N PRO A 26 15.30 9.99 -6.95
CA PRO A 26 16.26 8.90 -6.81
C PRO A 26 16.99 8.92 -5.46
N ASN A 27 17.32 10.11 -4.95
CA ASN A 27 18.03 10.26 -3.68
C ASN A 27 17.15 9.80 -2.51
N THR A 28 15.88 10.19 -2.51
CA THR A 28 14.89 9.75 -1.52
C THR A 28 14.68 8.24 -1.60
N ILE A 29 14.53 7.67 -2.80
CA ILE A 29 14.35 6.23 -2.98
C ILE A 29 15.57 5.46 -2.44
N GLU A 30 16.78 5.89 -2.77
CA GLU A 30 18.00 5.26 -2.30
C GLU A 30 18.14 5.38 -0.78
N PHE A 31 17.83 6.54 -0.21
CA PHE A 31 17.80 6.74 1.23
C PHE A 31 16.82 5.77 1.92
N LEU A 32 15.59 5.69 1.43
CA LEU A 32 14.56 4.81 1.98
C LEU A 32 14.94 3.32 1.87
N ARG A 33 15.57 2.91 0.75
CA ARG A 33 16.08 1.55 0.56
C ARG A 33 17.21 1.20 1.54
N ARG A 34 18.08 2.16 1.86
CA ARG A 34 19.22 1.93 2.76
C ARG A 34 18.84 1.92 4.25
N HIS A 35 17.84 2.70 4.66
CA HIS A 35 17.63 3.03 6.07
C HIS A 35 16.57 2.22 6.85
N GLY A 36 16.08 1.10 6.31
CA GLY A 36 15.37 0.08 7.10
C GLY A 36 13.95 -0.25 6.65
N ARG A 37 13.05 -0.52 7.59
CA ARG A 37 11.66 -0.88 7.29
C ARG A 37 10.87 0.40 7.04
N VAL A 38 10.31 0.53 5.84
CA VAL A 38 9.50 1.68 5.46
C VAL A 38 8.04 1.26 5.44
N PHE A 39 7.18 2.06 6.07
CA PHE A 39 5.74 1.86 6.08
C PHE A 39 5.06 3.02 5.38
N PHE A 40 4.32 2.74 4.31
CA PHE A 40 3.59 3.74 3.53
C PHE A 40 2.10 3.67 3.86
N ILE A 41 1.51 4.81 4.24
CA ILE A 41 0.06 4.94 4.45
C ILE A 41 -0.52 5.75 3.30
N THR A 42 -1.23 5.08 2.39
CA THR A 42 -1.87 5.73 1.25
C THR A 42 -3.33 6.06 1.56
N ARG A 43 -3.67 7.35 1.58
CA ARG A 43 -5.05 7.85 1.80
C ARG A 43 -5.48 8.69 0.61
N GLY A 44 -6.77 8.75 0.34
CA GLY A 44 -7.32 9.53 -0.76
C GLY A 44 -8.78 9.18 -1.07
N PRO A 45 -9.43 9.92 -1.97
CA PRO A 45 -10.77 9.59 -2.43
C PRO A 45 -10.80 8.29 -3.25
N HIS A 46 -12.00 7.81 -3.55
CA HIS A 46 -12.20 6.69 -4.48
C HIS A 46 -11.66 7.08 -5.86
N TRP A 47 -11.11 6.11 -6.60
CA TRP A 47 -10.57 6.28 -7.96
C TRP A 47 -9.34 7.20 -8.13
N CYS A 48 -8.73 7.69 -7.05
CA CYS A 48 -7.56 8.58 -7.08
C CYS A 48 -6.21 7.87 -7.37
N GLY A 49 -6.22 6.66 -7.95
CA GLY A 49 -4.98 6.04 -8.44
C GLY A 49 -4.06 5.46 -7.38
N LYS A 50 -4.65 5.14 -6.22
CA LYS A 50 -3.92 4.45 -5.15
C LYS A 50 -3.36 3.12 -5.62
N SER A 51 -4.07 2.41 -6.50
CA SER A 51 -3.61 1.13 -7.05
C SER A 51 -2.33 1.32 -7.88
N ASP A 52 -2.28 2.35 -8.73
CA ASP A 52 -1.11 2.65 -9.56
C ASP A 52 0.09 3.05 -8.68
N LEU A 53 -0.16 3.86 -7.64
CA LEU A 53 0.86 4.20 -6.66
C LEU A 53 1.40 2.97 -5.92
N VAL A 54 0.51 2.07 -5.48
CA VAL A 54 0.90 0.83 -4.82
C VAL A 54 1.68 -0.08 -5.76
N SER A 55 1.32 -0.14 -7.05
CA SER A 55 2.07 -0.88 -8.06
C SER A 55 3.48 -0.33 -8.22
N LYS A 56 3.63 0.99 -8.36
CA LYS A 56 4.95 1.63 -8.46
C LYS A 56 5.80 1.43 -7.21
N LEU A 57 5.18 1.48 -6.02
CA LEU A 57 5.88 1.15 -4.78
C LEU A 57 6.33 -0.31 -4.77
N HIS A 58 5.53 -1.23 -5.29
CA HIS A 58 5.93 -2.64 -5.41
C HIS A 58 7.10 -2.84 -6.37
N ASP A 59 7.15 -2.10 -7.49
CA ASP A 59 8.27 -2.14 -8.44
C ASP A 59 9.57 -1.61 -7.81
N LEU A 60 9.48 -0.55 -7.00
CA LEU A 60 10.63 0.05 -6.31
C LEU A 60 11.04 -0.72 -5.04
N TYR A 61 10.11 -1.44 -4.42
CA TYR A 61 10.33 -2.19 -3.19
C TYR A 61 9.74 -3.60 -3.39
N PRO A 62 10.44 -4.52 -4.07
CA PRO A 62 9.89 -5.82 -4.47
C PRO A 62 9.55 -6.73 -3.29
N ASP A 63 10.20 -6.53 -2.13
CA ASP A 63 9.88 -7.22 -0.88
C ASP A 63 8.72 -6.55 -0.11
N SER A 64 8.07 -5.54 -0.68
CA SER A 64 6.97 -4.83 -0.02
C SER A 64 5.70 -5.68 -0.01
N VAL A 65 4.90 -5.50 1.04
CA VAL A 65 3.58 -6.15 1.16
C VAL A 65 2.53 -5.07 1.28
N SER A 66 1.48 -5.17 0.46
CA SER A 66 0.36 -4.24 0.45
C SER A 66 -0.84 -4.80 1.23
N TYR A 67 -1.41 -3.96 2.09
CA TYR A 67 -2.61 -4.24 2.86
C TYR A 67 -3.68 -3.21 2.51
N TRP A 68 -4.86 -3.67 2.10
CA TRP A 68 -6.02 -2.82 1.94
C TRP A 68 -7.29 -3.57 2.37
N ALA A 69 -8.17 -2.89 3.11
CA ALA A 69 -9.37 -3.50 3.70
C ALA A 69 -10.33 -4.03 2.62
N ASP A 70 -10.36 -3.39 1.45
CA ASP A 70 -11.29 -3.74 0.38
C ASP A 70 -10.93 -5.06 -0.34
N LYS A 71 -9.79 -5.70 -0.02
CA LYS A 71 -9.29 -6.90 -0.70
C LYS A 71 -10.28 -8.06 -0.62
N ILE A 72 -11.03 -8.14 0.47
CA ILE A 72 -12.02 -9.21 0.67
C ILE A 72 -13.15 -9.16 -0.35
N PHE A 73 -13.42 -7.99 -0.94
CA PHE A 73 -14.49 -7.77 -1.91
C PHE A 73 -14.05 -8.07 -3.35
N SER A 74 -12.77 -8.40 -3.56
CA SER A 74 -12.21 -8.73 -4.88
C SER A 74 -12.17 -10.23 -5.15
N ALA A 75 -12.58 -11.08 -4.20
CA ALA A 75 -12.54 -12.53 -4.33
C ALA A 75 -13.71 -13.06 -5.19
N PRO A 76 -13.57 -14.22 -5.87
CA PRO A 76 -14.66 -14.84 -6.63
C PRO A 76 -15.92 -15.14 -5.81
N VAL A 77 -15.74 -15.35 -4.50
CA VAL A 77 -16.81 -15.56 -3.51
C VAL A 77 -16.82 -14.39 -2.53
N ALA A 78 -16.81 -13.16 -3.06
CA ALA A 78 -16.80 -11.95 -2.26
C ALA A 78 -18.12 -11.81 -1.47
N PRO A 79 -18.07 -11.46 -0.18
CA PRO A 79 -19.26 -11.15 0.58
C PRO A 79 -19.91 -9.87 0.05
N VAL A 80 -21.24 -9.78 0.15
CA VAL A 80 -21.97 -8.56 -0.21
C VAL A 80 -21.47 -7.38 0.63
N ARG A 81 -21.22 -6.25 -0.02
CA ARG A 81 -20.74 -5.03 0.64
C ARG A 81 -21.87 -4.42 1.48
N THR A 82 -21.78 -4.58 2.79
CA THR A 82 -22.69 -4.02 3.80
C THR A 82 -21.85 -3.34 4.88
N ALA A 83 -22.47 -2.51 5.72
CA ALA A 83 -21.75 -1.87 6.84
C ALA A 83 -21.01 -2.90 7.73
N SER A 84 -21.65 -4.05 7.98
CA SER A 84 -21.08 -5.15 8.78
C SER A 84 -19.86 -5.80 8.12
N THR A 85 -19.93 -6.08 6.82
CA THR A 85 -18.83 -6.72 6.09
C THR A 85 -17.67 -5.76 5.84
N VAL A 86 -17.93 -4.46 5.73
CA VAL A 86 -16.90 -3.41 5.70
C VAL A 86 -16.18 -3.30 7.04
N ALA A 87 -16.90 -3.27 8.17
CA ALA A 87 -16.26 -3.26 9.49
C ALA A 87 -15.33 -4.48 9.67
N LYS A 88 -15.84 -5.67 9.33
CA LYS A 88 -15.05 -6.92 9.36
C LYS A 88 -13.83 -6.87 8.44
N SER A 89 -13.94 -6.22 7.28
CA SER A 89 -12.81 -6.08 6.34
C SER A 89 -11.68 -5.24 6.94
N HIS A 90 -12.03 -4.18 7.68
CA HIS A 90 -11.07 -3.36 8.40
C HIS A 90 -10.38 -4.12 9.53
N ASP A 91 -11.12 -4.95 10.27
CA ASP A 91 -10.54 -5.76 11.35
C ASP A 91 -9.58 -6.83 10.80
N LEU A 92 -9.97 -7.54 9.73
CA LEU A 92 -9.08 -8.47 9.03
C LEU A 92 -7.83 -7.77 8.48
N CYS A 93 -7.98 -6.54 7.97
CA CYS A 93 -6.83 -5.77 7.51
C CYS A 93 -5.85 -5.45 8.65
N LYS A 94 -6.37 -5.07 9.83
CA LYS A 94 -5.53 -4.80 11.02
C LYS A 94 -4.79 -6.06 11.47
N GLU A 95 -5.49 -7.19 11.58
CA GLU A 95 -4.88 -8.48 11.97
C GLU A 95 -3.77 -8.90 11.01
N ASN A 96 -3.97 -8.71 9.70
CA ASN A 96 -2.96 -9.02 8.70
C ASN A 96 -1.71 -8.15 8.84
N VAL A 97 -1.87 -6.85 9.10
CA VAL A 97 -0.75 -5.93 9.36
C VAL A 97 0.01 -6.37 10.62
N SER A 98 -0.68 -6.60 11.74
CA SER A 98 -0.04 -7.03 12.98
C SER A 98 0.71 -8.37 12.85
N ARG A 99 0.13 -9.32 12.09
CA ARG A 99 0.81 -10.58 11.79
C ARG A 99 2.08 -10.37 10.98
N ALA A 100 2.06 -9.49 9.98
CA ALA A 100 3.24 -9.18 9.19
C ALA A 100 4.37 -8.60 10.03
N GLU A 101 4.05 -7.68 10.95
CA GLU A 101 5.00 -7.10 11.88
C GLU A 101 5.68 -8.17 12.76
N SER A 102 4.91 -9.15 13.24
CA SER A 102 5.43 -10.27 14.06
C SER A 102 6.36 -11.20 13.29
N VAL A 103 6.05 -11.54 12.04
CA VAL A 103 6.88 -12.41 11.20
C VAL A 103 8.21 -11.73 10.88
N HIS A 104 8.18 -10.46 10.50
CA HIS A 104 9.40 -9.71 10.23
C HIS A 104 10.27 -9.50 11.48
N HIS A 105 9.68 -9.36 12.67
CA HIS A 105 10.45 -9.35 13.93
C HIS A 105 11.20 -10.67 14.15
N SER A 106 10.53 -11.81 13.93
CA SER A 106 11.12 -13.14 14.10
C SER A 106 12.25 -13.43 13.09
N VAL A 107 12.07 -13.06 11.81
CA VAL A 107 13.09 -13.25 10.76
C VAL A 107 14.35 -12.41 11.00
N ARG A 108 14.22 -11.21 11.58
CA ARG A 108 15.40 -10.42 11.98
C ARG A 108 16.16 -11.09 13.11
N SER A 109 15.49 -11.58 14.15
CA SER A 109 16.14 -12.31 15.24
C SER A 109 17.00 -13.46 14.72
N LEU A 110 16.49 -14.20 13.72
CA LEU A 110 17.21 -15.32 13.11
C LEU A 110 18.38 -14.89 12.20
N ARG A 111 18.26 -13.76 11.49
CA ARG A 111 19.35 -13.26 10.63
C ARG A 111 20.48 -12.61 11.44
N THR A 112 20.17 -11.93 12.55
CA THR A 112 21.19 -11.34 13.43
C THR A 112 21.98 -12.42 14.19
N LEU A 113 21.38 -13.59 14.43
CA LEU A 113 22.02 -14.72 15.08
C LEU A 113 22.98 -15.52 14.17
N ARG A 114 22.98 -15.31 12.85
CA ARG A 114 23.88 -16.00 11.90
C ARG A 114 25.12 -15.19 11.48
N LEU A 115 25.33 -14.01 12.06
CA LEU A 115 26.49 -13.14 11.78
C LEU A 115 27.46 -13.02 12.97
N ARG A 116 27.61 -14.09 13.77
CA ARG A 116 28.64 -14.18 14.80
C ARG A 116 29.51 -15.39 14.59
#